data_AF-A0A9E0B004-F1
#
_entry.id   AF-A0A9E0B004-F1
#
_cell.length_a   1.000
_cell.length_b   1.000
_cell.length_c   1.000
_cell.angle_alpha   90.00
_cell.angle_beta   90.00
_cell.angle_gamma   90.00
#
_symmetry.space_group_name_H-M   'P 1'
#
loop_
_entity.id
_entity.type
_entity.pdbx_description
1 polymer ?
#
loop_
_entity_poly.entity_id
_entity_poly.type
_entity_poly.pdbx_seq_one_letter_code
_entity_poly.pdbx_strand_id
1 'polypeptide(L)' 'GILKDKDILVVVKSLDESCVTLETRAWVNTADYWNVRFNLLERYKNIFDENGIEIPFNQLDVHMK' A
#
# COMPACT_ATOMS: atom_id res chain seq x y z
N GLY A 1 -16.92 -8.56 2.17
CA GLY A 1 -16.21 -7.27 2.25
C GLY A 1 -15.39 -7.17 3.52
N ILE A 2 -14.84 -5.98 3.85
CA ILE A 2 -14.07 -5.77 5.10
C ILE A 2 -15.00 -5.82 6.32
N LEU A 3 -14.59 -6.57 7.36
CA LEU A 3 -15.28 -6.71 8.63
C LEU A 3 -14.93 -5.53 9.56
N LYS A 4 -15.84 -4.55 9.63
CA LYS A 4 -15.62 -3.29 10.37
C LYS A 4 -15.75 -3.41 11.89
N ASP A 5 -16.32 -4.52 12.37
CA ASP A 5 -16.41 -4.87 13.78
C ASP A 5 -15.08 -5.41 14.34
N LYS A 6 -14.10 -5.68 13.46
CA LYS A 6 -12.76 -6.13 13.84
C LYS A 6 -11.73 -5.03 13.59
N ASP A 7 -10.57 -5.19 14.22
CA ASP A 7 -9.49 -4.21 14.14
C ASP A 7 -9.02 -3.98 12.70
N ILE A 8 -8.86 -2.70 12.36
CA ILE A 8 -8.27 -2.24 11.12
C ILE A 8 -7.05 -1.40 11.49
N LEU A 9 -5.91 -1.72 10.90
CA LEU A 9 -4.63 -1.05 11.16
C LEU A 9 -4.09 -0.47 9.87
N VAL A 10 -3.69 0.80 9.90
CA VAL A 10 -2.94 1.47 8.82
C VAL A 10 -1.79 2.21 9.49
N VAL A 11 -0.55 1.79 9.22
CA VAL A 11 0.65 2.31 9.90
C VAL A 11 1.83 2.43 8.94
N VAL A 12 2.78 3.30 9.27
CA VAL A 12 4.13 3.24 8.71
C VAL A 12 4.83 2.03 9.34
N LYS A 13 5.20 1.06 8.51
CA LYS A 13 5.87 -0.17 8.93
C LYS A 13 7.38 0.03 9.06
N SER A 14 7.98 0.73 8.10
CA SER A 14 9.42 1.00 8.07
C SER A 14 9.75 2.21 7.19
N LEU A 15 10.94 2.76 7.43
CA LEU A 15 11.62 3.71 6.56
C LEU A 15 12.74 2.92 5.86
N ASP A 16 12.52 2.52 4.62
CA ASP A 16 13.46 1.72 3.85
C ASP A 16 14.36 2.63 3.01
N GLU A 17 15.37 2.06 2.34
CA GLU A 17 16.44 2.83 1.67
C GLU A 17 15.94 3.83 0.62
N SER A 18 14.84 3.52 -0.07
CA SER A 18 14.28 4.36 -1.14
C SER A 18 12.77 4.58 -1.01
N CYS A 19 12.16 4.24 0.12
CA CYS A 19 10.72 4.38 0.30
C CYS A 19 10.27 4.38 1.77
N VAL A 20 9.04 4.85 1.99
CA VAL A 20 8.31 4.61 3.25
C VAL A 20 7.37 3.44 3.03
N THR A 21 7.57 2.34 3.75
CA THR A 21 6.69 1.18 3.64
C THR A 21 5.50 1.35 4.57
N LEU A 22 4.29 1.34 3.99
CA LEU A 22 3.03 1.33 4.72
C LEU A 22 2.50 -0.10 4.87
N GLU A 23 1.94 -0.42 6.02
CA GLU A 23 1.22 -1.68 6.25
C GLU A 23 -0.25 -1.40 6.54
N THR A 24 -1.12 -2.13 5.83
CA THR A 24 -2.56 -2.14 6.10
C THR A 24 -3.01 -3.55 6.46
N ARG A 25 -3.70 -3.70 7.58
CA ARG A 25 -4.32 -4.96 8.01
C ARG A 25 -5.81 -4.75 8.22
N ALA A 26 -6.61 -5.63 7.63
CA ALA A 26 -8.05 -5.62 7.77
C ALA A 26 -8.56 -7.06 7.71
N TRP A 27 -9.61 -7.35 8.48
CA TRP A 27 -10.25 -8.66 8.47
C TRP A 27 -11.28 -8.76 7.35
N VAL A 28 -11.30 -9.90 6.69
CA VAL A 28 -12.23 -10.21 5.59
C VAL A 28 -12.67 -11.67 5.70
N ASN A 29 -13.86 -11.98 5.18
CA ASN A 29 -14.24 -13.38 4.97
C ASN A 29 -13.29 -14.03 3.97
N THR A 30 -12.95 -15.30 4.17
CA THR A 30 -12.02 -16.05 3.30
C THR A 30 -12.45 -16.03 1.84
N ALA A 31 -13.75 -16.14 1.57
CA ALA A 31 -14.31 -16.11 0.22
C ALA A 31 -14.11 -14.76 -0.50
N ASP A 32 -13.96 -13.66 0.27
CA ASP A 32 -13.82 -12.30 -0.27
C ASP A 32 -12.36 -11.85 -0.39
N TYR A 33 -11.42 -12.64 0.13
CA TYR A 33 -10.03 -12.20 0.35
C TYR A 33 -9.38 -11.61 -0.90
N TRP A 34 -9.40 -12.34 -2.01
CA TRP A 34 -8.74 -11.92 -3.25
C TRP A 34 -9.40 -10.67 -3.85
N ASN A 35 -10.73 -10.64 -3.89
CA ASN A 35 -11.46 -9.49 -4.40
C ASN A 35 -11.17 -8.23 -3.58
N VAL A 36 -11.19 -8.32 -2.24
CA VAL A 36 -10.87 -7.17 -1.38
C VAL A 36 -9.41 -6.76 -1.53
N ARG A 37 -8.49 -7.72 -1.59
CA ARG A 37 -7.05 -7.45 -1.75
C ARG A 37 -6.77 -6.66 -3.03
N PHE A 38 -7.27 -7.12 -4.18
CA PHE A 38 -7.01 -6.46 -5.46
C PHE A 38 -7.70 -5.10 -5.55
N ASN A 39 -8.96 -5.01 -5.10
CA ASN A 39 -9.69 -3.73 -5.06
C ASN A 39 -8.99 -2.68 -4.18
N LEU A 40 -8.41 -3.08 -3.04
CA LEU A 40 -7.65 -2.16 -2.19
C LEU A 40 -6.35 -1.71 -2.87
N LEU A 41 -5.61 -2.62 -3.52
CA LEU A 41 -4.38 -2.28 -4.22
C LEU A 41 -4.62 -1.28 -5.37
N GLU A 42 -5.64 -1.51 -6.21
CA GLU A 42 -6.00 -0.55 -7.27
C GLU A 42 -6.42 0.79 -6.69
N ARG A 43 -7.23 0.78 -5.61
CA ARG A 43 -7.66 2.00 -4.96
C ARG A 43 -6.50 2.78 -4.35
N TYR A 44 -5.51 2.11 -3.77
CA TYR A 44 -4.30 2.78 -3.28
C TYR A 44 -3.54 3.43 -4.41
N LYS A 45 -3.34 2.73 -5.55
CA LYS A 45 -2.66 3.31 -6.71
C LYS A 45 -3.39 4.55 -7.22
N ASN A 46 -4.70 4.46 -7.44
CA ASN A 46 -5.49 5.58 -7.97
C ASN A 46 -5.45 6.79 -7.04
N ILE A 47 -5.62 6.57 -5.72
CA ILE A 47 -5.57 7.67 -4.74
C ILE A 47 -4.17 8.29 -4.67
N PHE A 48 -3.10 7.48 -4.70
CA PHE A 48 -1.74 8.00 -4.71
C PHE A 48 -1.48 8.84 -5.96
N ASP A 49 -1.91 8.37 -7.14
CA ASP A 49 -1.79 9.12 -8.39
C ASP A 49 -2.56 10.44 -8.35
N GLU A 50 -3.81 10.42 -7.87
CA GLU A 50 -4.66 11.61 -7.73
C GLU A 50 -4.05 12.66 -6.79
N ASN A 51 -3.27 12.23 -5.79
CA ASN A 51 -2.61 13.11 -4.83
C ASN A 51 -1.15 13.42 -5.21
N GLY A 52 -0.67 12.98 -6.38
CA GLY A 52 0.70 13.21 -6.82
C GLY A 52 1.76 12.48 -5.97
N ILE A 53 1.38 11.39 -5.29
CA ILE A 53 2.29 10.55 -4.53
C ILE A 53 2.89 9.51 -5.50
N GLU A 54 4.16 9.71 -5.85
CA GLU A 54 4.90 8.77 -6.69
C GLU A 54 5.27 7.52 -5.89
N ILE A 55 4.99 6.34 -6.45
CA ILE A 55 5.44 5.06 -5.87
C ILE A 55 6.89 4.83 -6.32
N PRO A 56 7.87 4.87 -5.41
CA PRO A 56 9.27 4.77 -5.79
C PRO A 56 9.58 3.38 -6.34
N PHE A 57 10.24 3.35 -7.49
CA PHE A 57 11.00 2.18 -7.94
C PHE A 57 12.44 2.31 -7.43
N ASN A 58 13.19 1.19 -7.39
CA ASN A 58 14.60 1.20 -7.01
C ASN A 58 15.35 2.29 -7.79
N GLN A 59 15.82 3.30 -7.08
CA GLN A 59 16.61 4.39 -7.63
C GLN A 59 18.07 3.93 -7.74
N LEU A 60 18.69 4.14 -8.90
CA LEU A 60 20.12 3.93 -9.09
C LEU A 60 20.79 5.29 -9.27
N ASP A 61 21.51 5.76 -8.26
CA ASP A 61 22.30 6.98 -8.36
C ASP A 61 23.55 6.73 -9.22
N VAL A 62 23.57 7.29 -10.43
CA VAL A 62 24.72 7.22 -11.34
C VAL A 62 25.49 8.54 -11.28
N HIS A 63 26.67 8.50 -10.66
CA HIS A 63 27.62 9.62 -10.71
C HIS A 63 28.43 9.56 -12.02
N MET A 64 28.14 10.44 -12.97
CA MET A 64 28.97 10.65 -14.16
C MET A 64 30.07 11.70 -13.86
N LYS A 65 31.32 11.41 -14.23
CA LYS A 65 32.45 12.35 -14.17
C LYS A 65 32.66 13.03 -15.51
#